data_AF-F4RGR5-F1
#
_entry.id   AF-F4RGR5-F1
#
_cell.length_a   1.000
_cell.length_b   1.000
_cell.length_c   1.000
_cell.angle_alpha   90.00
_cell.angle_beta   90.00
_cell.angle_gamma   90.00
#
_symmetry.space_group_name_H-M   'P 1'
#
loop_
_entity.id
_entity.type
_entity.pdbx_description
1 polymer ?
#
loop_
_entity_poly.entity_id
_entity_poly.type
_entity_poly.pdbx_seq_one_letter_code
_entity_poly.pdbx_strand_id
1 'polypeptide(L)' 'SGYSSANFDLSANLSDEDRRQLDLEEVRRIMAEHRCNFDQARLIRHNRYLARNGVDPLTGLPTDRKAITSLA' A
#
# COMPACT_ATOMS: atom_id res chain seq x y z
N SER A 1 -18.77 17.69 -30.22
CA SER A 1 -19.07 16.32 -29.77
C SER A 1 -17.87 15.81 -28.96
N GLY A 2 -17.83 16.09 -27.65
CA GLY A 2 -16.60 16.00 -26.84
C GLY A 2 -16.74 15.15 -25.58
N TYR A 3 -17.56 14.09 -25.62
CA TYR A 3 -17.87 13.27 -24.44
C TYR A 3 -17.28 11.85 -24.44
N SER A 4 -16.44 11.49 -25.42
CA SER A 4 -15.72 10.22 -25.36
C SER A 4 -14.24 10.47 -25.22
N SER A 5 -13.77 10.49 -23.97
CA SER A 5 -12.35 10.41 -23.70
C SER A 5 -11.98 8.93 -23.73
N ALA A 6 -11.31 8.49 -24.80
CA ALA A 6 -10.71 7.16 -24.90
C ALA A 6 -9.60 6.90 -23.85
N ASN A 7 -9.33 7.89 -22.98
CA ASN A 7 -8.35 7.86 -21.91
C ASN A 7 -8.88 7.32 -20.57
N PHE A 8 -10.17 6.96 -20.47
CA PHE A 8 -10.76 6.42 -19.24
C PHE A 8 -11.18 4.96 -19.42
N ASP A 9 -10.27 4.11 -19.89
CA ASP A 9 -10.48 2.67 -19.92
C ASP A 9 -10.13 2.07 -18.56
N LEU A 10 -11.17 1.68 -17.80
CA LEU A 10 -11.05 1.05 -16.49
C LEU A 10 -10.72 -0.44 -16.57
N SER A 11 -10.77 -1.06 -17.76
CA SER A 11 -10.51 -2.50 -17.93
C SER A 11 -9.10 -2.90 -17.49
N ALA A 12 -8.11 -2.01 -17.67
CA ALA A 12 -6.73 -2.22 -17.25
C ALA A 12 -6.53 -2.23 -15.72
N ASN A 13 -7.48 -1.69 -14.95
CA ASN A 13 -7.42 -1.69 -13.47
C ASN A 13 -8.13 -2.91 -12.84
N LEU A 14 -8.83 -3.71 -13.65
CA LEU A 14 -9.62 -4.87 -13.21
C LEU A 14 -8.90 -6.20 -13.49
N SER A 15 -7.67 -6.17 -14.03
CA SER A 15 -6.92 -7.40 -14.25
C SER A 15 -6.53 -8.01 -12.89
N ASP A 16 -6.88 -9.29 -12.68
CA ASP A 16 -6.52 -10.07 -11.49
C ASP A 16 -4.99 -10.24 -11.30
N GLU A 17 -4.20 -9.86 -12.30
CA GLU A 17 -2.73 -9.91 -12.27
C GLU A 17 -2.09 -8.60 -11.74
N ASP A 18 -2.91 -7.62 -11.34
CA ASP A 18 -2.42 -6.33 -10.87
C ASP A 18 -1.90 -6.41 -9.43
N ARG A 19 -0.58 -6.55 -9.30
CA ARG A 19 0.15 -6.61 -8.01
C ARG A 19 -0.05 -5.37 -7.12
N ARG A 20 -0.69 -4.31 -7.64
CA ARG A 20 -1.12 -3.12 -6.89
C ARG A 20 -2.37 -3.37 -6.02
N GLN A 21 -3.06 -4.49 -6.20
CA GLN A 21 -4.26 -4.80 -5.42
C GLN A 21 -3.95 -5.00 -3.93
N LEU A 22 -4.90 -4.58 -3.10
CA LEU A 22 -4.89 -4.79 -1.67
C LEU A 22 -5.09 -6.29 -1.41
N ASP A 23 -4.14 -6.91 -0.69
CA ASP A 23 -4.31 -8.27 -0.18
C ASP A 23 -5.42 -8.27 0.89
N LEU A 24 -6.64 -8.58 0.46
CA LEU A 24 -7.82 -8.59 1.31
C LEU A 24 -7.80 -9.72 2.34
N GLU A 25 -7.05 -10.81 2.08
CA GLU A 25 -6.91 -11.90 3.05
C GLU A 25 -6.05 -11.46 4.24
N GLU A 26 -4.93 -10.78 3.97
CA GLU A 26 -4.07 -10.22 5.01
C GLU A 26 -4.83 -9.18 5.86
N VAL A 27 -5.64 -8.32 5.23
CA VAL A 27 -6.48 -7.34 5.94
C VAL A 27 -7.50 -8.03 6.84
N ARG A 28 -8.23 -9.04 6.33
CA ARG A 28 -9.21 -9.80 7.13
C ARG A 28 -8.54 -10.48 8.33
N ARG A 29 -7.34 -11.04 8.13
CA ARG A 29 -6.55 -11.64 9.21
C ARG A 29 -6.19 -10.61 10.28
N ILE A 30 -5.73 -9.42 9.89
CA ILE A 30 -5.40 -8.33 10.82
C ILE A 30 -6.65 -7.88 11.58
N MET A 31 -7.79 -7.73 10.91
CA MET A 31 -9.05 -7.38 11.57
C MET A 31 -9.43 -8.40 12.65
N ALA A 32 -9.27 -9.70 12.38
CA ALA A 32 -9.56 -10.75 13.36
C ALA A 32 -8.55 -10.78 14.53
N GLU A 33 -7.27 -10.60 14.24
CA GLU A 33 -6.17 -10.61 15.22
C GLU A 33 -6.20 -9.38 16.15
N HIS A 34 -6.43 -8.18 15.58
CA HIS A 34 -6.36 -6.89 16.29
C HIS A 34 -7.73 -6.35 16.69
N ARG A 35 -8.83 -7.03 16.33
CA ARG A 35 -10.21 -6.59 16.55
C ARG A 35 -10.46 -5.14 16.11
N CYS A 36 -9.92 -4.77 14.95
CA CYS A 36 -9.95 -3.41 14.43
C CYS A 36 -10.84 -3.30 13.19
N ASN A 37 -11.19 -2.07 12.82
CA ASN A 37 -11.95 -1.82 11.58
C ASN A 37 -11.07 -1.99 10.33
N PHE A 38 -11.69 -1.92 9.16
CA PHE A 38 -11.00 -2.12 7.87
C PHE A 38 -9.87 -1.10 7.64
N ASP A 39 -10.12 0.18 7.93
CA ASP A 39 -9.13 1.24 7.72
C ASP A 39 -7.92 1.08 8.64
N GLN A 40 -8.15 0.74 9.90
CA GLN A 40 -7.10 0.42 10.86
C GLN A 40 -6.30 -0.82 10.42
N ALA A 41 -6.97 -1.86 9.94
CA ALA A 41 -6.31 -3.06 9.45
C ALA A 41 -5.46 -2.77 8.21
N ARG A 42 -5.96 -1.92 7.30
CA ARG A 42 -5.21 -1.45 6.13
C ARG A 42 -3.97 -0.65 6.53
N LEU A 43 -4.07 0.21 7.53
CA LEU A 43 -2.93 0.96 8.08
C LEU A 43 -1.88 0.02 8.67
N ILE A 44 -2.29 -0.95 9.49
CA ILE A 44 -1.38 -1.95 10.08
C ILE A 44 -0.69 -2.76 8.98
N ARG A 45 -1.43 -3.22 7.97
CA ARG A 45 -0.86 -3.91 6.80
C ARG A 45 0.20 -3.06 6.12
N HIS A 46 -0.12 -1.79 5.86
CA HIS A 46 0.80 -0.87 5.19
C HIS A 46 2.07 -0.65 6.01
N ASN A 47 1.96 -0.46 7.32
CA ASN A 47 3.11 -0.32 8.21
C ASN A 47 3.98 -1.58 8.23
N ARG A 48 3.37 -2.77 8.23
CA ARG A 48 4.09 -4.05 8.09
C ARG A 48 4.81 -4.14 6.74
N TYR A 49 4.17 -3.68 5.66
CA TYR A 49 4.77 -3.64 4.33
C TYR A 49 5.98 -2.70 4.27
N LEU A 50 5.87 -1.49 4.82
CA LEU A 50 6.99 -0.54 4.90
C LEU A 50 8.17 -1.13 5.68
N ALA A 51 7.92 -1.67 6.87
CA ALA A 51 8.96 -2.27 7.70
C ALA A 51 9.65 -3.45 7.01
N ARG A 52 8.89 -4.32 6.32
CA ARG A 52 9.44 -5.44 5.53
C ARG A 52 10.34 -4.98 4.39
N ASN A 53 10.10 -3.78 3.84
CA ASN A 53 10.89 -3.19 2.76
C ASN A 53 11.97 -2.21 3.26
N GLY A 54 12.29 -2.23 4.57
CA GLY A 54 13.35 -1.39 5.12
C GLY A 54 13.00 0.10 5.17
N VAL A 55 11.71 0.42 5.33
CA VAL A 55 11.23 1.78 5.58
C VAL A 55 10.60 1.82 6.96
N ASP A 56 11.02 2.77 7.78
CA ASP A 56 10.45 2.97 9.11
C ASP A 56 9.01 3.51 8.97
N PRO A 57 7.98 2.81 9.48
CA PRO A 57 6.60 3.22 9.32
C PRO A 57 6.24 4.51 10.09
N LEU A 58 7.04 4.92 11.09
CA LEU A 58 6.78 6.14 11.84
C LEU A 58 7.35 7.39 11.15
N THR A 59 8.60 7.32 10.69
CA THR A 59 9.29 8.46 10.06
C THR A 59 9.20 8.47 8.54
N GLY A 60 8.88 7.35 7.91
CA GLY A 60 8.90 7.18 6.45
C GLY A 60 10.30 7.12 5.84
N LEU A 61 11.35 7.13 6.67
CA LEU A 61 12.75 7.09 6.21
C LEU A 61 13.23 5.65 6.00
N PRO A 62 14.20 5.43 5.11
CA PRO A 62 14.87 4.13 5.01
C PRO A 62 15.53 3.75 6.34
N THR A 63 15.42 2.49 6.74
CA THR A 63 16.12 1.95 7.92
C THR A 63 17.58 1.59 7.62
N ASP A 64 18.02 1.70 6.36
CA ASP A 64 19.40 1.46 5.98
C ASP A 64 20.31 2.57 6.50
N ARG A 65 21.34 2.19 7.27
CA ARG A 65 22.37 3.09 7.82
C ARG A 65 23.18 3.81 6.75
N LYS A 66 23.18 3.32 5.50
CA LYS A 66 23.87 3.93 4.37
C LYS A 66 22.96 4.82 3.52
N ALA A 67 21.67 4.91 3.83
CA ALA A 67 20.78 5.81 3.12
C ALA A 67 21.20 7.26 3.39
N ILE A 68 21.62 7.96 2.34
CA ILE A 68 21.93 9.39 2.40
C ILE A 68 20.59 10.13 2.42
N THR A 69 20.15 10.57 3.60
CA THR A 69 18.87 11.27 3.78
C THR A 69 18.99 12.80 3.77
N SER A 70 20.20 13.33 3.55
CA SER A 70 20.47 14.76 3.41
C SER A 70 21.61 14.95 2.41
N LEU A 71 21.35 15.74 1.37
CA LEU A 71 22.40 16.34 0.54
C LEU A 71 22.71 17.70 1.19
N ALA A 72 23.91 17.84 1.73
CA ALA A 72 24.43 19.11 2.24
C ALA A 72 24.76 20.06 1.08
#